data_AF-A0AAW5N173-F1
#
_entry.id   AF-A0AAW5N173-F1
#
_cell.length_a   1.000
_cell.length_b   1.000
_cell.length_c   1.000
_cell.angle_alpha   90.00
_cell.angle_beta   90.00
_cell.angle_gamma   90.00
#
_symmetry.space_group_name_H-M   'P 1'
#
loop_
_entity.id
_entity.type
_entity.pdbx_description
1 polymer ?
#
loop_
_entity_poly.entity_id
_entity_poly.type
_entity_poly.pdbx_seq_one_letter_code
_entity_poly.pdbx_strand_id
1 'polypeptide(L)'
;MKSAKKSLSTRAIAIYTILFTPVSLAITPPVNSDSNVVINNNEEIKLIASEGYDPGWEHFNSLKVGEDSNGSLLIDNLSLTTSAASIGNNAEGSITLTNHTNWQFDTPSSNIFLGTNEGSGTLYVLDGSKISGLQSIRVGEFYGDARGTLVIDGESSSVTSKIAIVGDQGTGKVSVTNGGTLTSLTQMNIGYVDANSSLSANQSSYGEVLVADKNSTVNAPYILLGGYNTSSVSDTTGILTVSNDGVINANSYIWVGVSSNGTGMLNIGGAQGEAAQPAGSINTPRIYLGGQMRQPLQY
;
A
#
# COMPACT_ATOMS: atom_id res chain seq x y z
N MET A 1 36.09 -44.69 -53.41
CA MET A 1 35.67 -43.36 -52.93
C MET A 1 34.63 -43.54 -51.83
N LYS A 2 34.60 -42.58 -50.91
CA LYS A 2 34.07 -42.65 -49.54
C LYS A 2 32.56 -42.89 -49.44
N SER A 3 32.22 -43.56 -48.33
CA SER A 3 30.91 -43.74 -47.70
C SER A 3 30.18 -42.43 -47.39
N ALA A 4 28.84 -42.45 -47.44
CA ALA A 4 28.00 -42.01 -46.32
C ALA A 4 26.50 -42.30 -46.59
N LYS A 5 25.98 -43.40 -46.02
CA LYS A 5 24.56 -43.50 -45.67
C LYS A 5 24.33 -42.54 -44.49
N LYS A 6 23.57 -41.46 -44.71
CA LYS A 6 23.06 -40.61 -43.62
C LYS A 6 22.07 -41.44 -42.80
N SER A 7 22.45 -41.86 -41.59
CA SER A 7 21.48 -42.33 -40.60
C SER A 7 20.71 -41.12 -40.07
N LEU A 8 19.38 -41.20 -40.10
CA LEU A 8 18.53 -40.31 -39.33
C LEU A 8 18.61 -40.78 -37.87
N SER A 9 19.37 -40.05 -37.07
CA SER A 9 19.35 -40.20 -35.61
C SER A 9 18.03 -39.63 -35.11
N THR A 10 17.08 -40.51 -34.82
CA THR A 10 15.90 -40.17 -34.01
C THR A 10 16.39 -39.91 -32.59
N ARG A 11 16.70 -38.65 -32.29
CA ARG A 11 16.88 -38.22 -30.89
C ARG A 11 15.51 -38.25 -30.24
N ALA A 12 15.31 -39.23 -29.36
CA ALA A 12 14.22 -39.22 -28.41
C ALA A 12 14.33 -37.93 -27.57
N ILE A 13 13.34 -37.05 -27.72
CA ILE A 13 13.14 -35.95 -26.77
C ILE A 13 12.56 -36.61 -25.52
N ALA A 14 13.39 -36.82 -24.52
CA ALA A 14 12.91 -37.12 -23.18
C ALA A 14 12.14 -35.89 -22.70
N ILE A 15 10.82 -35.97 -22.71
CA ILE A 15 9.96 -35.05 -21.96
C ILE A 15 10.24 -35.38 -20.50
N TYR A 16 11.09 -34.58 -19.86
CA TYR A 16 11.24 -34.62 -18.42
C TYR A 16 9.93 -34.10 -17.83
N THR A 17 9.08 -35.02 -17.38
CA THR A 17 8.05 -34.69 -16.39
C THR A 17 8.82 -34.26 -15.15
N ILE A 18 8.95 -32.95 -14.94
CA ILE A 18 9.41 -32.43 -13.66
C ILE A 18 8.32 -32.85 -12.66
N LEU A 19 8.61 -33.89 -11.88
CA LEU A 19 7.87 -34.18 -10.66
C LEU A 19 8.17 -33.01 -9.73
N PHE A 20 7.27 -32.04 -9.72
CA PHE A 20 7.25 -30.95 -8.77
C PHE A 20 7.22 -31.56 -7.37
N THR A 21 8.35 -31.52 -6.67
CA THR A 21 8.31 -31.49 -5.22
C THR A 21 8.01 -30.02 -4.89
N PRO A 22 6.77 -29.67 -4.50
CA PRO A 22 6.53 -28.32 -4.02
C PRO A 22 7.54 -28.06 -2.90
N VAL A 23 8.12 -26.85 -2.90
CA VAL A 23 8.67 -26.29 -1.66
C VAL A 23 7.64 -26.61 -0.58
N SER A 24 8.07 -27.22 0.52
CA SER A 24 7.19 -27.49 1.66
C SER A 24 6.62 -26.17 2.14
N LEU A 25 5.52 -25.72 1.55
CA LEU A 25 4.72 -24.61 2.01
C LEU A 25 4.12 -25.10 3.33
N ALA A 26 4.48 -24.45 4.43
CA ALA A 26 3.88 -24.73 5.75
C ALA A 26 2.37 -24.45 5.76
N ILE A 27 1.89 -23.68 4.78
CA ILE A 27 0.49 -23.38 4.52
C ILE A 27 -0.08 -24.19 3.35
N THR A 28 -1.30 -24.66 3.54
CA THR A 28 -2.08 -25.28 2.47
C THR A 28 -2.50 -24.20 1.46
N PRO A 29 -2.28 -24.40 0.15
CA PRO A 29 -2.78 -23.48 -0.86
C PRO A 29 -4.31 -23.26 -0.76
N PRO A 30 -4.81 -22.09 -1.19
CA PRO A 30 -6.25 -21.87 -1.28
C PRO A 30 -6.89 -22.90 -2.22
N VAL A 31 -8.13 -23.31 -1.96
CA VAL A 31 -8.82 -24.31 -2.79
C VAL A 31 -9.88 -23.71 -3.71
N ASN A 32 -10.34 -22.50 -3.42
CA ASN A 32 -11.37 -21.77 -4.17
C ASN A 32 -11.45 -20.29 -3.72
N SER A 33 -12.35 -19.54 -4.37
CA SER A 33 -12.64 -18.14 -4.10
C SER A 33 -13.14 -17.84 -2.68
N ASP A 34 -13.57 -18.84 -1.90
CA ASP A 34 -14.03 -18.68 -0.51
C ASP A 34 -12.90 -18.88 0.51
N SER A 35 -11.72 -19.30 0.06
CA SER A 35 -10.60 -19.64 0.93
C SER A 35 -10.01 -18.41 1.62
N ASN A 36 -9.76 -18.51 2.92
CA ASN A 36 -9.07 -17.48 3.70
C ASN A 36 -7.66 -17.96 3.99
N VAL A 37 -6.68 -17.18 3.57
CA VAL A 37 -5.26 -17.48 3.76
C VAL A 37 -4.74 -16.67 4.93
N VAL A 38 -4.05 -17.35 5.84
CA VAL A 38 -3.30 -16.72 6.92
C VAL A 38 -1.87 -17.22 6.85
N ILE A 39 -0.93 -16.28 6.74
CA ILE A 39 0.52 -16.51 6.76
C ILE A 39 1.04 -15.88 8.05
N ASN A 40 1.37 -16.71 9.02
CA ASN A 40 1.83 -16.27 10.34
C ASN A 40 2.84 -17.28 10.91
N ASN A 41 3.10 -17.27 12.21
CA ASN A 41 4.03 -18.18 12.91
C ASN A 41 5.48 -18.13 12.42
N ASN A 42 5.91 -16.94 11.97
CA ASN A 42 7.19 -16.68 11.32
C ASN A 42 7.35 -17.41 9.98
N GLU A 43 6.26 -17.79 9.34
CA GLU A 43 6.32 -18.35 7.99
C GLU A 43 6.75 -17.30 6.98
N GLU A 44 7.57 -17.75 6.03
CA GLU A 44 8.00 -16.98 4.88
C GLU A 44 7.62 -17.74 3.61
N ILE A 45 6.75 -17.13 2.81
CA ILE A 45 6.16 -17.76 1.64
C ILE A 45 6.65 -17.06 0.39
N LYS A 46 6.99 -17.84 -0.63
CA LYS A 46 7.43 -17.35 -1.92
C LYS A 46 6.54 -17.96 -3.00
N LEU A 47 5.82 -17.10 -3.71
CA LEU A 47 5.03 -17.46 -4.87
C LEU A 47 5.73 -16.90 -6.10
N ILE A 48 6.53 -17.74 -6.76
CA ILE A 48 7.39 -17.34 -7.87
C ILE A 48 6.90 -18.04 -9.13
N ALA A 49 6.41 -17.27 -10.10
CA ALA A 49 5.82 -17.79 -11.33
C ALA A 49 6.72 -18.80 -12.06
N SER A 50 8.02 -18.49 -12.16
CA SER A 50 9.01 -19.33 -12.84
C SER A 50 9.33 -20.62 -12.11
N GLU A 51 9.04 -20.70 -10.81
CA GLU A 51 9.22 -21.91 -9.99
C GLU A 51 7.97 -22.79 -9.96
N GLY A 52 6.85 -22.28 -10.49
CA GLY A 52 5.54 -22.90 -10.40
C GLY A 52 4.87 -22.65 -9.05
N TYR A 53 3.53 -22.59 -9.08
CA TYR A 53 2.70 -22.34 -7.90
C TYR A 53 1.38 -23.09 -8.04
N ASP A 54 0.66 -23.26 -6.93
CA ASP A 54 -0.67 -23.85 -6.94
C ASP A 54 -1.70 -22.84 -7.52
N PRO A 55 -2.51 -23.22 -8.55
CA PRO A 55 -3.49 -22.31 -9.16
C PRO A 55 -4.52 -21.73 -8.19
N GLY A 56 -4.72 -22.33 -7.01
CA GLY A 56 -5.57 -21.74 -5.96
C GLY A 56 -5.15 -20.35 -5.51
N TRP A 57 -3.88 -19.98 -5.69
CA TRP A 57 -3.36 -18.64 -5.42
C TRP A 57 -3.84 -17.56 -6.41
N GLU A 58 -4.48 -17.95 -7.53
CA GLU A 58 -4.99 -16.99 -8.53
C GLU A 58 -6.26 -16.28 -8.06
N HIS A 59 -7.09 -16.93 -7.23
CA HIS A 59 -8.34 -16.34 -6.71
C HIS A 59 -8.78 -16.98 -5.39
N PHE A 60 -8.85 -16.18 -4.33
CA PHE A 60 -9.28 -16.60 -3.00
C PHE A 60 -9.87 -15.42 -2.22
N ASN A 61 -10.58 -15.67 -1.12
CA ASN A 61 -11.37 -14.63 -0.47
C ASN A 61 -10.52 -13.58 0.24
N SER A 62 -9.62 -14.01 1.14
CA SER A 62 -8.85 -13.06 1.95
C SER A 62 -7.42 -13.50 2.17
N LEU A 63 -6.52 -12.51 2.23
CA LEU A 63 -5.11 -12.69 2.53
C LEU A 63 -4.74 -11.96 3.81
N LYS A 64 -4.30 -12.71 4.82
CA LYS A 64 -3.73 -12.15 6.04
C LYS A 64 -2.27 -12.55 6.16
N VAL A 65 -1.40 -11.57 6.39
CA VAL A 65 0.03 -11.82 6.59
C VAL A 65 0.46 -11.13 7.86
N GLY A 66 0.92 -11.91 8.84
CA GLY A 66 1.23 -11.40 10.18
C GLY A 66 -0.01 -11.15 11.04
N GLU A 67 -0.86 -12.15 11.25
CA GLU A 67 -1.99 -12.10 12.21
C GLU A 67 -1.61 -12.84 13.49
N ASP A 68 -1.59 -12.10 14.62
CA ASP A 68 -1.21 -12.53 15.99
C ASP A 68 0.20 -13.12 16.15
N SER A 69 0.89 -13.43 15.05
CA SER A 69 2.31 -13.72 15.00
C SER A 69 2.86 -13.38 13.61
N ASN A 70 4.18 -13.22 13.51
CA ASN A 70 4.80 -12.65 12.32
C ASN A 70 4.60 -13.49 11.06
N GLY A 71 4.58 -12.87 9.88
CA GLY A 71 4.56 -13.58 8.61
C GLY A 71 5.09 -12.72 7.45
N SER A 72 5.55 -13.38 6.39
CA SER A 72 5.97 -12.69 5.16
C SER A 72 5.57 -13.44 3.89
N LEU A 73 5.30 -12.66 2.84
CA LEU A 73 4.95 -13.17 1.53
C LEU A 73 5.66 -12.39 0.43
N LEU A 74 6.38 -13.10 -0.43
CA LEU A 74 6.88 -12.61 -1.71
C LEU A 74 6.02 -13.17 -2.83
N ILE A 75 5.55 -12.28 -3.71
CA ILE A 75 4.86 -12.63 -4.95
C ILE A 75 5.65 -12.07 -6.12
N ASP A 76 6.08 -12.96 -7.02
CA ASP A 76 6.94 -12.65 -8.15
C ASP A 76 6.27 -13.11 -9.46
N ASN A 77 5.98 -12.11 -10.31
CA ASN A 77 5.40 -12.27 -11.65
C ASN A 77 4.10 -13.09 -11.69
N LEU A 78 3.23 -12.89 -10.69
CA LEU A 78 1.94 -13.56 -10.58
C LEU A 78 0.77 -12.59 -10.77
N SER A 79 -0.41 -13.13 -11.09
CA SER A 79 -1.67 -12.41 -10.94
C SER A 79 -2.54 -13.12 -9.91
N LEU A 80 -3.07 -12.37 -8.94
CA LEU A 80 -3.98 -12.88 -7.92
C LEU A 80 -5.18 -11.94 -7.72
N THR A 81 -6.30 -12.53 -7.35
CA THR A 81 -7.54 -11.81 -7.02
C THR A 81 -7.97 -12.12 -5.58
N THR A 82 -8.29 -11.09 -4.80
CA THR A 82 -8.82 -11.26 -3.43
C THR A 82 -9.91 -10.26 -3.08
N SER A 83 -10.80 -10.62 -2.15
CA SER A 83 -11.82 -9.70 -1.64
C SER A 83 -11.27 -8.75 -0.57
N ALA A 84 -10.30 -9.16 0.24
CA ALA A 84 -9.77 -8.36 1.34
C ALA A 84 -8.34 -8.75 1.73
N ALA A 85 -7.58 -7.83 2.31
CA ALA A 85 -6.29 -8.15 2.91
C ALA A 85 -6.01 -7.39 4.21
N SER A 86 -5.24 -8.02 5.10
CA SER A 86 -4.67 -7.39 6.28
C SER A 86 -3.20 -7.81 6.43
N ILE A 87 -2.33 -6.84 6.67
CA ILE A 87 -0.88 -7.04 6.78
C ILE A 87 -0.43 -6.45 8.10
N GLY A 88 0.09 -7.27 9.01
CA GLY A 88 0.49 -6.85 10.36
C GLY A 88 -0.71 -6.50 11.23
N ASN A 89 -1.48 -7.52 11.62
CA ASN A 89 -2.59 -7.42 12.57
C ASN A 89 -2.14 -7.97 13.92
N ASN A 90 -1.93 -7.11 14.92
CA ASN A 90 -1.41 -7.49 16.25
C ASN A 90 -0.03 -8.20 16.21
N ALA A 91 0.69 -8.08 15.09
CA ALA A 91 2.00 -8.66 14.83
C ALA A 91 2.68 -7.95 13.64
N GLU A 92 3.86 -8.42 13.23
CA GLU A 92 4.53 -7.93 12.04
C GLU A 92 4.12 -8.72 10.78
N GLY A 93 3.69 -8.02 9.75
CA GLY A 93 3.36 -8.61 8.45
C GLY A 93 4.09 -7.90 7.33
N SER A 94 4.52 -8.65 6.33
CA SER A 94 5.09 -8.05 5.12
C SER A 94 4.64 -8.75 3.84
N ILE A 95 4.30 -7.96 2.82
CA ILE A 95 4.08 -8.46 1.47
C ILE A 95 4.97 -7.69 0.50
N THR A 96 5.62 -8.41 -0.41
CA THR A 96 6.36 -7.83 -1.53
C THR A 96 5.78 -8.33 -2.84
N LEU A 97 5.36 -7.41 -3.70
CA LEU A 97 4.99 -7.66 -5.09
C LEU A 97 6.14 -7.19 -5.98
N THR A 98 6.66 -8.07 -6.84
CA THR A 98 7.75 -7.74 -7.78
C THR A 98 7.48 -8.34 -9.16
N ASN A 99 8.28 -7.92 -10.14
CA ASN A 99 8.30 -8.39 -11.52
C ASN A 99 6.92 -8.40 -12.19
N HIS A 100 6.27 -7.24 -12.24
CA HIS A 100 4.94 -7.07 -12.86
C HIS A 100 3.81 -7.90 -12.24
N THR A 101 3.91 -8.23 -10.95
CA THR A 101 2.81 -8.88 -10.22
C THR A 101 1.56 -8.02 -10.22
N ASN A 102 0.39 -8.59 -10.45
CA ASN A 102 -0.90 -7.90 -10.42
C ASN A 102 -1.80 -8.45 -9.32
N TRP A 103 -2.14 -7.61 -8.34
CA TRP A 103 -3.08 -7.95 -7.29
C TRP A 103 -4.39 -7.18 -7.49
N GLN A 104 -5.43 -7.91 -7.88
CA GLN A 104 -6.76 -7.36 -8.12
C GLN A 104 -7.69 -7.62 -6.93
N PHE A 105 -8.57 -6.66 -6.66
CA PHE A 105 -9.67 -6.81 -5.73
C PHE A 105 -11.02 -6.75 -6.45
N ASP A 106 -11.93 -7.65 -6.10
CA ASP A 106 -13.13 -7.96 -6.90
C ASP A 106 -14.45 -7.57 -6.23
N THR A 107 -14.43 -7.03 -5.01
CA THR A 107 -15.64 -6.57 -4.31
C THR A 107 -15.66 -5.04 -4.15
N PRO A 108 -16.85 -4.40 -4.19
CA PRO A 108 -16.98 -2.96 -3.98
C PRO A 108 -16.67 -2.52 -2.54
N SER A 109 -16.44 -3.47 -1.62
CA SER A 109 -16.07 -3.26 -0.24
C SER A 109 -14.62 -3.64 0.06
N SER A 110 -13.82 -3.97 -0.96
CA SER A 110 -12.48 -4.51 -0.79
C SER A 110 -11.51 -3.53 -0.15
N ASN A 111 -10.88 -3.95 0.95
CA ASN A 111 -9.93 -3.12 1.69
C ASN A 111 -8.59 -3.82 1.91
N ILE A 112 -7.53 -3.01 2.00
CA ILE A 112 -6.25 -3.40 2.58
C ILE A 112 -6.02 -2.57 3.84
N PHE A 113 -5.68 -3.26 4.93
CA PHE A 113 -5.20 -2.66 6.16
C PHE A 113 -3.71 -2.99 6.35
N LEU A 114 -2.87 -1.96 6.54
CA LEU A 114 -1.45 -2.11 6.82
C LEU A 114 -1.16 -1.64 8.24
N GLY A 115 -0.82 -2.55 9.14
CA GLY A 115 -0.64 -2.25 10.55
C GLY A 115 -1.97 -1.94 11.22
N THR A 116 -2.53 -2.92 11.92
CA THR A 116 -3.79 -2.79 12.67
C THR A 116 -3.72 -3.51 14.01
N ASN A 117 -4.51 -3.06 14.98
CA ASN A 117 -4.52 -3.57 16.36
C ASN A 117 -3.10 -3.63 16.95
N GLU A 118 -2.38 -2.50 16.98
CA GLU A 118 -0.98 -2.41 17.45
C GLU A 118 0.05 -3.18 16.58
N GLY A 119 -0.39 -3.78 15.48
CA GLY A 119 0.48 -4.47 14.52
C GLY A 119 1.27 -3.54 13.60
N SER A 120 2.27 -4.11 12.94
CA SER A 120 3.14 -3.43 11.97
C SER A 120 3.05 -4.09 10.60
N GLY A 121 2.46 -3.41 9.63
CA GLY A 121 2.24 -3.92 8.27
C GLY A 121 3.08 -3.21 7.24
N THR A 122 3.80 -3.96 6.41
CA THR A 122 4.57 -3.40 5.29
C THR A 122 4.16 -4.00 3.95
N LEU A 123 3.91 -3.15 2.96
CA LEU A 123 3.59 -3.56 1.60
C LEU A 123 4.52 -2.87 0.60
N TYR A 124 5.25 -3.68 -0.17
CA TYR A 124 6.08 -3.23 -1.27
C TYR A 124 5.42 -3.55 -2.61
N VAL A 125 5.28 -2.54 -3.47
CA VAL A 125 4.80 -2.66 -4.85
C VAL A 125 5.93 -2.19 -5.76
N LEU A 126 6.67 -3.16 -6.28
CA LEU A 126 7.96 -2.97 -6.95
C LEU A 126 7.92 -3.43 -8.40
N ASP A 127 8.89 -2.97 -9.18
CA ASP A 127 9.23 -3.55 -10.50
C ASP A 127 8.02 -3.71 -11.44
N GLY A 128 7.22 -2.66 -11.56
CA GLY A 128 6.05 -2.63 -12.44
C GLY A 128 4.82 -3.35 -11.89
N SER A 129 4.84 -3.79 -10.63
CA SER A 129 3.71 -4.46 -9.97
C SER A 129 2.54 -3.52 -9.70
N LYS A 130 1.33 -4.06 -9.62
CA LYS A 130 0.09 -3.28 -9.57
C LYS A 130 -0.89 -3.79 -8.55
N ILE A 131 -1.60 -2.86 -7.91
CA ILE A 131 -2.77 -3.14 -7.08
C ILE A 131 -3.96 -2.34 -7.59
N SER A 132 -5.11 -3.00 -7.78
CA SER A 132 -6.32 -2.36 -8.33
C SER A 132 -7.61 -2.94 -7.73
N GLY A 133 -8.74 -2.24 -7.94
CA GLY A 133 -10.06 -2.69 -7.47
C GLY A 133 -10.39 -2.38 -6.01
N LEU A 134 -9.53 -1.61 -5.32
CA LEU A 134 -9.71 -1.32 -3.90
C LEU A 134 -10.78 -0.25 -3.63
N GLN A 135 -11.66 -0.53 -2.68
CA GLN A 135 -12.51 0.47 -2.05
C GLN A 135 -11.69 1.37 -1.11
N SER A 136 -10.82 0.80 -0.28
CA SER A 136 -9.86 1.61 0.47
C SER A 136 -8.53 0.91 0.72
N ILE A 137 -7.48 1.71 0.83
CA ILE A 137 -6.21 1.32 1.44
C ILE A 137 -5.99 2.21 2.65
N ARG A 138 -5.74 1.58 3.80
CA ARG A 138 -5.56 2.24 5.09
C ARG A 138 -4.22 1.83 5.67
N VAL A 139 -3.35 2.82 5.86
CA VAL A 139 -1.96 2.63 6.26
C VAL A 139 -1.79 3.18 7.68
N GLY A 140 -1.47 2.31 8.64
CA GLY A 140 -1.46 2.61 10.07
C GLY A 140 -2.87 2.78 10.58
N GLU A 141 -3.64 1.70 10.58
CA GLU A 141 -5.06 1.68 10.90
C GLU A 141 -5.33 1.24 12.32
N PHE A 142 -6.24 1.93 13.02
CA PHE A 142 -6.90 1.49 14.24
C PHE A 142 -6.00 1.23 15.47
N TYR A 143 -6.04 2.22 16.38
CA TYR A 143 -5.54 2.22 17.76
C TYR A 143 -4.04 2.07 17.98
N GLY A 144 -3.66 2.52 19.18
CA GLY A 144 -2.37 2.21 19.80
C GLY A 144 -1.18 2.59 18.93
N ASP A 145 -0.20 1.70 18.90
CA ASP A 145 1.04 1.85 18.14
C ASP A 145 0.96 1.22 16.74
N ALA A 146 -0.24 1.07 16.16
CA ALA A 146 -0.42 0.50 14.83
C ALA A 146 0.42 1.26 13.77
N ARG A 147 1.19 0.51 12.98
CA ARG A 147 2.19 1.04 12.05
C ARG A 147 2.03 0.46 10.66
N GLY A 148 1.65 1.29 9.69
CA GLY A 148 1.59 0.89 8.29
C GLY A 148 2.69 1.53 7.47
N THR A 149 3.26 0.76 6.55
CA THR A 149 4.19 1.26 5.52
C THR A 149 3.78 0.74 4.15
N LEU A 150 3.60 1.64 3.19
CA LEU A 150 3.41 1.32 1.78
C LEU A 150 4.54 1.94 0.96
N VAL A 151 5.21 1.12 0.16
CA VAL A 151 6.24 1.56 -0.78
C VAL A 151 5.78 1.23 -2.19
N ILE A 152 5.73 2.23 -3.06
CA ILE A 152 5.44 2.09 -4.48
C ILE A 152 6.65 2.61 -5.23
N ASP A 153 7.47 1.69 -5.70
CA ASP A 153 8.79 2.00 -6.24
C ASP A 153 9.01 1.37 -7.61
N GLY A 154 9.60 2.15 -8.51
CA GLY A 154 9.94 1.71 -9.85
C GLY A 154 8.89 2.10 -10.90
N GLU A 155 9.34 2.16 -12.16
CA GLU A 155 8.49 2.52 -13.28
C GLU A 155 7.31 1.57 -13.42
N SER A 156 6.13 2.12 -13.70
CA SER A 156 4.87 1.38 -13.86
C SER A 156 4.36 0.66 -12.60
N SER A 157 5.07 0.73 -11.47
CA SER A 157 4.55 0.27 -10.18
C SER A 157 3.39 1.16 -9.76
N SER A 158 2.25 0.58 -9.37
CA SER A 158 1.08 1.39 -9.07
C SER A 158 0.11 0.79 -8.06
N VAL A 159 -0.53 1.67 -7.30
CA VAL A 159 -1.65 1.35 -6.43
C VAL A 159 -2.81 2.27 -6.77
N THR A 160 -3.96 1.68 -7.10
CA THR A 160 -5.21 2.43 -7.30
C THR A 160 -6.25 2.00 -6.29
N SER A 161 -6.77 2.97 -5.54
CA SER A 161 -7.88 2.78 -4.61
C SER A 161 -8.93 3.87 -4.77
N LYS A 162 -10.17 3.61 -4.37
CA LYS A 162 -11.18 4.67 -4.31
C LYS A 162 -10.84 5.69 -3.23
N ILE A 163 -10.41 5.24 -2.06
CA ILE A 163 -9.99 6.08 -0.94
C ILE A 163 -8.61 5.62 -0.45
N ALA A 164 -7.72 6.57 -0.21
CA ALA A 164 -6.42 6.32 0.43
C ALA A 164 -6.35 7.08 1.76
N ILE A 165 -5.97 6.39 2.83
CA ILE A 165 -5.82 6.99 4.16
C ILE A 165 -4.46 6.57 4.72
N VAL A 166 -3.69 7.56 5.16
CA VAL A 166 -2.35 7.39 5.72
C VAL A 166 -2.33 7.95 7.13
N GLY A 167 -2.03 7.12 8.12
CA GLY A 167 -2.24 7.42 9.53
C GLY A 167 -3.73 7.42 9.85
N ASP A 168 -4.39 6.27 9.80
CA ASP A 168 -5.80 6.13 10.18
C ASP A 168 -5.91 5.78 11.68
N GLN A 169 -5.87 6.79 12.55
CA GLN A 169 -5.82 6.60 14.01
C GLN A 169 -4.60 5.79 14.50
N GLY A 170 -3.55 5.72 13.68
CA GLY A 170 -2.25 5.11 13.96
C GLY A 170 -1.14 5.88 13.25
N THR A 171 0.00 5.20 13.01
CA THR A 171 1.15 5.75 12.25
C THR A 171 1.21 5.14 10.86
N GLY A 172 0.98 5.94 9.82
CA GLY A 172 1.06 5.51 8.43
C GLY A 172 2.16 6.22 7.66
N LYS A 173 2.89 5.47 6.82
CA LYS A 173 3.91 5.98 5.91
C LYS A 173 3.69 5.48 4.49
N VAL A 174 3.76 6.38 3.52
CA VAL A 174 3.73 6.05 2.10
C VAL A 174 4.92 6.68 1.40
N SER A 175 5.65 5.90 0.62
CA SER A 175 6.69 6.40 -0.30
C SER A 175 6.32 6.05 -1.73
N VAL A 176 6.33 7.05 -2.61
CA VAL A 176 6.14 6.90 -4.06
C VAL A 176 7.39 7.42 -4.74
N THR A 177 8.20 6.51 -5.26
CA THR A 177 9.58 6.78 -5.72
C THR A 177 9.89 6.11 -7.05
N ASN A 178 10.97 6.55 -7.70
CA ASN A 178 11.52 5.97 -8.93
C ASN A 178 10.48 5.68 -10.05
N GLY A 179 9.48 6.53 -10.22
CA GLY A 179 8.44 6.37 -11.26
C GLY A 179 7.18 5.64 -10.82
N GLY A 180 7.02 5.35 -9.53
CA GLY A 180 5.81 4.75 -8.96
C GLY A 180 4.59 5.68 -9.01
N THR A 181 3.39 5.11 -8.88
CA THR A 181 2.14 5.89 -8.89
C THR A 181 1.14 5.45 -7.82
N LEU A 182 0.69 6.38 -6.97
CA LEU A 182 -0.48 6.19 -6.12
C LEU A 182 -1.66 6.99 -6.68
N THR A 183 -2.80 6.34 -6.89
CA THR A 183 -4.04 6.99 -7.32
C THR A 183 -5.16 6.74 -6.33
N SER A 184 -5.71 7.81 -5.76
CA SER A 184 -6.97 7.79 -5.05
C SER A 184 -8.08 8.40 -5.91
N LEU A 185 -9.17 7.67 -6.13
CA LEU A 185 -10.22 8.10 -7.06
C LEU A 185 -11.23 9.08 -6.44
N THR A 186 -11.33 9.15 -5.11
CA THR A 186 -12.28 10.02 -4.40
C THR A 186 -11.58 10.99 -3.47
N GLN A 187 -10.70 10.50 -2.59
CA GLN A 187 -10.02 11.35 -1.63
C GLN A 187 -8.77 10.70 -1.02
N MET A 188 -7.77 11.52 -0.74
CA MET A 188 -6.63 11.14 0.08
C MET A 188 -6.63 11.90 1.40
N ASN A 189 -6.50 11.18 2.51
CA ASN A 189 -6.33 11.76 3.84
C ASN A 189 -4.98 11.33 4.42
N ILE A 190 -4.28 12.28 5.04
CA ILE A 190 -2.98 12.07 5.66
C ILE A 190 -3.08 12.64 7.08
N GLY A 191 -2.97 11.79 8.09
CA GLY A 191 -3.27 12.15 9.48
C GLY A 191 -4.78 12.18 9.74
N TYR A 192 -5.44 11.03 9.74
CA TYR A 192 -6.89 10.88 9.85
C TYR A 192 -7.33 10.37 11.24
N VAL A 193 -8.38 10.99 11.80
CA VAL A 193 -9.17 10.47 12.92
C VAL A 193 -10.65 10.74 12.67
N ASP A 194 -11.50 9.74 12.86
CA ASP A 194 -12.95 9.95 12.94
C ASP A 194 -13.36 10.32 14.37
N ALA A 195 -13.60 11.61 14.60
CA ALA A 195 -13.96 12.13 15.93
C ALA A 195 -15.30 11.61 16.48
N ASN A 196 -16.14 10.97 15.66
CA ASN A 196 -17.41 10.39 16.13
C ASN A 196 -17.26 8.93 16.60
N SER A 197 -16.05 8.37 16.48
CA SER A 197 -15.76 7.01 16.88
C SER A 197 -15.50 6.97 18.39
N SER A 198 -16.46 6.46 19.17
CA SER A 198 -16.34 6.22 20.64
C SER A 198 -15.22 5.24 21.00
N LEU A 199 -14.66 4.63 19.96
CA LEU A 199 -13.60 3.65 19.96
C LEU A 199 -12.22 4.33 20.11
N SER A 200 -12.03 5.59 19.66
CA SER A 200 -10.72 6.28 19.70
C SER A 200 -10.29 6.74 21.11
N ALA A 201 -9.73 5.83 21.93
CA ALA A 201 -9.17 6.20 23.25
C ALA A 201 -8.01 7.21 23.12
N ASN A 202 -7.20 7.05 22.06
CA ASN A 202 -6.17 8.00 21.66
C ASN A 202 -6.63 8.64 20.35
N GLN A 203 -7.21 9.83 20.44
CA GLN A 203 -7.61 10.65 19.29
C GLN A 203 -6.38 11.25 18.59
N SER A 204 -5.32 10.46 18.39
CA SER A 204 -4.09 10.88 17.74
C SER A 204 -3.87 10.09 16.45
N SER A 205 -3.15 10.70 15.52
CA SER A 205 -2.80 10.06 14.25
C SER A 205 -1.56 10.73 13.66
N TYR A 206 -0.74 9.94 12.98
CA TYR A 206 0.41 10.42 12.24
C TYR A 206 0.42 9.80 10.85
N GLY A 207 0.25 10.62 9.81
CA GLY A 207 0.38 10.23 8.42
C GLY A 207 1.52 10.96 7.74
N GLU A 208 2.31 10.23 6.96
CA GLU A 208 3.42 10.79 6.19
C GLU A 208 3.44 10.21 4.77
N VAL A 209 3.55 11.09 3.79
CA VAL A 209 3.61 10.73 2.37
C VAL A 209 4.78 11.45 1.71
N LEU A 210 5.67 10.68 1.10
CA LEU A 210 6.76 11.15 0.27
C LEU A 210 6.47 10.84 -1.19
N VAL A 211 6.63 11.83 -2.06
CA VAL A 211 6.60 11.69 -3.52
C VAL A 211 7.91 12.25 -4.06
N ALA A 212 8.81 11.37 -4.48
CA ALA A 212 10.13 11.77 -4.93
C ALA A 212 10.52 11.09 -6.24
N ASP A 213 11.45 11.70 -6.94
CA ASP A 213 12.02 11.22 -8.21
C ASP A 213 11.10 11.43 -9.40
N LYS A 214 11.74 11.52 -10.56
CA LYS A 214 11.07 11.76 -11.83
C LYS A 214 10.01 10.69 -12.11
N ASN A 215 8.88 11.12 -12.66
CA ASN A 215 7.70 10.31 -12.99
C ASN A 215 6.94 9.73 -11.79
N SER A 216 7.43 9.88 -10.56
CA SER A 216 6.68 9.47 -9.37
C SER A 216 5.49 10.39 -9.15
N THR A 217 4.29 9.81 -9.03
CA THR A 217 3.05 10.58 -9.06
C THR A 217 2.06 10.16 -7.97
N VAL A 218 1.49 11.14 -7.27
CA VAL A 218 0.27 10.96 -6.46
C VAL A 218 -0.89 11.69 -7.12
N ASN A 219 -1.99 10.98 -7.38
CA ASN A 219 -3.22 11.54 -7.95
C ASN A 219 -4.39 11.44 -6.97
N ALA A 220 -5.10 12.55 -6.75
CA ALA A 220 -6.35 12.55 -5.99
C ALA A 220 -7.28 13.70 -6.44
N PRO A 221 -8.60 13.58 -6.29
CA PRO A 221 -9.50 14.72 -6.45
C PRO A 221 -9.19 15.85 -5.45
N TYR A 222 -8.90 15.50 -4.20
CA TYR A 222 -8.43 16.43 -3.18
C TYR A 222 -7.61 15.68 -2.12
N ILE A 223 -6.77 16.42 -1.41
CA ILE A 223 -5.91 15.89 -0.34
C ILE A 223 -6.14 16.68 0.95
N LEU A 224 -6.32 15.97 2.06
CA LEU A 224 -6.50 16.53 3.40
C LEU A 224 -5.29 16.15 4.27
N LEU A 225 -4.66 17.15 4.91
CA LEU A 225 -3.50 16.95 5.79
C LEU A 225 -3.85 17.38 7.22
N GLY A 226 -3.60 16.51 8.20
CA GLY A 226 -3.79 16.81 9.61
C GLY A 226 -5.27 16.98 9.94
N GLY A 227 -6.07 15.95 9.67
CA GLY A 227 -7.49 15.88 10.01
C GLY A 227 -8.41 15.54 8.84
N TYR A 228 -9.65 15.17 9.17
CA TYR A 228 -10.73 14.90 8.22
C TYR A 228 -11.82 15.97 8.22
N ASN A 229 -12.10 16.56 9.38
CA ASN A 229 -13.11 17.59 9.54
C ASN A 229 -12.62 18.69 10.49
N THR A 230 -13.20 19.87 10.35
CA THR A 230 -12.77 21.07 11.10
C THR A 230 -13.23 21.09 12.56
N SER A 231 -14.13 20.20 12.95
CA SER A 231 -14.72 20.14 14.30
C SER A 231 -14.02 19.17 15.23
N SER A 232 -13.15 18.32 14.68
CA SER A 232 -12.34 17.35 15.40
C SER A 232 -11.28 18.05 16.24
N VAL A 233 -11.23 17.69 17.53
CA VAL A 233 -10.17 18.09 18.49
C VAL A 233 -9.05 17.05 18.56
N SER A 234 -8.97 16.16 17.58
CA SER A 234 -7.99 15.08 17.54
C SER A 234 -6.60 15.60 17.17
N ASP A 235 -5.58 15.11 17.87
CA ASP A 235 -4.17 15.43 17.66
C ASP A 235 -3.65 14.70 16.44
N THR A 236 -3.98 15.22 15.26
CA THR A 236 -3.68 14.63 13.96
C THR A 236 -2.47 15.31 13.33
N THR A 237 -1.52 14.55 12.81
CA THR A 237 -0.39 15.07 12.04
C THR A 237 -0.43 14.49 10.64
N GLY A 238 -0.48 15.34 9.62
CA GLY A 238 -0.42 14.94 8.22
C GLY A 238 0.72 15.64 7.50
N ILE A 239 1.64 14.87 6.94
CA ILE A 239 2.82 15.37 6.25
C ILE A 239 2.80 14.90 4.80
N LEU A 240 2.91 15.85 3.87
CA LEU A 240 3.06 15.57 2.45
C LEU A 240 4.32 16.27 1.94
N THR A 241 5.28 15.48 1.49
CA THR A 241 6.55 15.96 0.96
C THR A 241 6.66 15.61 -0.52
N VAL A 242 7.03 16.59 -1.35
CA VAL A 242 7.35 16.38 -2.77
C VAL A 242 8.74 16.91 -3.09
N SER A 243 9.56 16.08 -3.75
CA SER A 243 10.97 16.41 -4.06
C SER A 243 11.42 15.73 -5.35
N ASN A 244 12.62 16.07 -5.82
CA ASN A 244 13.32 15.39 -6.90
C ASN A 244 12.48 15.17 -8.17
N ASP A 245 11.75 16.18 -8.65
CA ASP A 245 10.85 16.08 -9.81
C ASP A 245 9.62 15.18 -9.63
N GLY A 246 9.32 14.73 -8.39
CA GLY A 246 8.05 14.09 -8.05
C GLY A 246 6.86 15.02 -8.26
N VAL A 247 5.68 14.45 -8.52
CA VAL A 247 4.48 15.22 -8.89
C VAL A 247 3.27 14.85 -8.02
N ILE A 248 2.63 15.86 -7.45
CA ILE A 248 1.31 15.72 -6.81
C ILE A 248 0.26 16.36 -7.73
N ASN A 249 -0.77 15.61 -8.10
CA ASN A 249 -1.94 16.09 -8.82
C ASN A 249 -3.17 16.03 -7.90
N ALA A 250 -3.59 17.19 -7.39
CA ALA A 250 -4.81 17.35 -6.60
C ALA A 250 -5.82 18.20 -7.37
N ASN A 251 -6.77 17.56 -8.06
CA ASN A 251 -7.61 18.23 -9.07
C ASN A 251 -8.47 19.37 -8.53
N SER A 252 -8.86 19.34 -7.25
CA SER A 252 -9.77 20.29 -6.63
C SER A 252 -9.07 21.20 -5.61
N TYR A 253 -8.35 20.62 -4.64
CA TYR A 253 -7.61 21.38 -3.64
C TYR A 253 -6.70 20.47 -2.81
N ILE A 254 -5.76 21.09 -2.10
CA ILE A 254 -5.10 20.53 -0.92
C ILE A 254 -5.53 21.36 0.30
N TRP A 255 -5.91 20.72 1.40
CA TRP A 255 -6.24 21.41 2.65
C TRP A 255 -5.25 20.98 3.74
N VAL A 256 -4.49 21.96 4.25
CA VAL A 256 -3.42 21.77 5.22
C VAL A 256 -3.89 22.18 6.62
N GLY A 257 -3.82 21.27 7.58
CA GLY A 257 -4.22 21.50 8.97
C GLY A 257 -5.74 21.59 9.10
N VAL A 258 -6.44 20.51 8.75
CA VAL A 258 -7.91 20.48 8.67
C VAL A 258 -8.57 20.52 10.06
N SER A 259 -8.13 19.66 10.98
CA SER A 259 -8.69 19.58 12.34
C SER A 259 -8.25 20.78 13.19
N SER A 260 -9.01 21.13 14.24
CA SER A 260 -8.69 22.30 15.07
C SER A 260 -7.37 22.16 15.83
N ASN A 261 -7.00 20.92 16.18
CA ASN A 261 -5.72 20.56 16.77
C ASN A 261 -4.78 19.88 15.75
N GLY A 262 -5.19 19.83 14.48
CA GLY A 262 -4.47 19.13 13.43
C GLY A 262 -3.25 19.93 12.96
N THR A 263 -2.12 19.24 12.85
CA THR A 263 -0.91 19.75 12.21
C THR A 263 -0.84 19.22 10.78
N GLY A 264 -0.97 20.10 9.80
CA GLY A 264 -0.69 19.79 8.40
C GLY A 264 0.66 20.37 7.98
N MET A 265 1.49 19.58 7.31
CA MET A 265 2.76 20.03 6.72
C MET A 265 2.81 19.68 5.24
N LEU A 266 3.08 20.68 4.41
CA LEU A 266 3.27 20.53 2.98
C LEU A 266 4.70 20.99 2.63
N ASN A 267 5.56 20.05 2.28
CA ASN A 267 6.97 20.31 2.01
C ASN A 267 7.27 20.19 0.51
N ILE A 268 8.07 21.13 -0.01
CA ILE A 268 8.56 21.11 -1.40
C ILE A 268 10.08 21.23 -1.35
N GLY A 269 10.79 20.22 -1.85
CA GLY A 269 12.26 20.18 -1.85
C GLY A 269 12.88 19.60 -0.58
N GLY A 270 12.22 18.62 0.05
CA GLY A 270 12.72 17.88 1.23
C GLY A 270 11.89 18.14 2.49
N ALA A 271 11.91 17.20 3.44
CA ALA A 271 11.18 17.37 4.70
C ALA A 271 11.90 18.34 5.65
N GLN A 272 11.17 18.82 6.67
CA GLN A 272 11.75 19.70 7.69
C GLN A 272 12.93 19.02 8.40
N GLY A 273 14.08 19.69 8.44
CA GLY A 273 15.29 19.19 9.08
C GLY A 273 16.16 18.30 8.19
N GLU A 274 15.70 17.95 6.99
CA GLU A 274 16.52 17.27 5.98
C GLU A 274 17.37 18.27 5.19
N ALA A 275 18.39 17.76 4.50
CA ALA A 275 19.13 18.53 3.52
C ALA A 275 18.18 18.93 2.36
N ALA A 276 18.29 20.18 1.90
CA ALA A 276 17.52 20.66 0.76
C ALA A 276 17.69 19.75 -0.46
N GLN A 277 16.57 19.32 -1.01
CA GLN A 277 16.46 18.53 -2.23
C GLN A 277 15.93 19.41 -3.38
N PRO A 278 16.20 19.07 -4.64
CA PRO A 278 15.44 19.58 -5.77
C PRO A 278 13.93 19.55 -5.50
N ALA A 279 13.24 20.60 -5.90
CA ALA A 279 11.80 20.69 -5.72
C ALA A 279 11.06 19.64 -6.57
N GLY A 280 9.94 19.16 -6.05
CA GLY A 280 8.91 18.54 -6.89
C GLY A 280 7.87 19.56 -7.38
N SER A 281 6.80 19.07 -7.99
CA SER A 281 5.70 19.89 -8.50
C SER A 281 4.36 19.57 -7.82
N ILE A 282 3.58 20.60 -7.54
CA ILE A 282 2.20 20.47 -7.04
C ILE A 282 1.26 21.10 -8.04
N ASN A 283 0.41 20.27 -8.64
CA ASN A 283 -0.64 20.65 -9.56
C ASN A 283 -1.98 20.64 -8.82
N THR A 284 -2.38 21.79 -8.30
CA THR A 284 -3.69 21.98 -7.67
C THR A 284 -4.20 23.40 -7.91
N PRO A 285 -5.51 23.61 -8.12
CA PRO A 285 -6.01 24.97 -8.31
C PRO A 285 -6.08 25.77 -6.99
N ARG A 286 -6.11 25.11 -5.82
CA ARG A 286 -6.28 25.76 -4.51
C ARG A 286 -5.52 25.03 -3.40
N ILE A 287 -4.89 25.79 -2.51
CA ILE A 287 -4.37 25.31 -1.24
C ILE A 287 -5.04 26.10 -0.12
N TYR A 288 -5.71 25.39 0.80
CA TYR A 288 -6.30 25.97 2.01
C TYR A 288 -5.38 25.72 3.20
N LEU A 289 -5.23 26.72 4.07
CA LEU A 289 -4.39 26.65 5.27
C LEU A 289 -5.24 26.85 6.52
N GLY A 290 -5.14 25.94 7.48
CA GLY A 290 -5.81 25.97 8.78
C GLY A 290 -7.27 25.49 8.75
N GLY A 291 -7.76 25.10 9.93
CA GLY A 291 -9.16 24.73 10.17
C GLY A 291 -10.07 25.95 10.39
N GLN A 292 -11.39 25.73 10.50
CA GLN A 292 -12.31 26.80 10.89
C GLN A 292 -11.98 27.31 12.30
N MET A 293 -11.75 28.62 12.45
CA MET A 293 -11.58 29.24 13.76
C MET A 293 -12.84 29.03 14.60
N ARG A 294 -12.68 28.49 15.83
CA ARG A 294 -13.73 28.59 16.85
C ARG A 294 -14.03 30.08 17.05
N GLN A 295 -15.29 30.48 16.88
CA GLN A 295 -15.68 31.84 17.26
C GLN A 295 -15.31 32.06 18.73
N PRO A 296 -14.71 33.20 19.10
CA PRO A 296 -14.45 33.49 20.50
C PRO A 296 -15.77 33.44 21.26
N LEU A 297 -15.77 32.75 22.41
CA LEU A 297 -16.89 32.74 23.34
C LEU A 297 -17.25 34.20 23.63
N GLN A 298 -18.45 34.63 23.23
CA GLN A 298 -18.97 35.89 23.73
C GLN A 298 -19.34 35.66 25.20
N TYR A 299 -18.56 36.28 26.08
CA TYR A 299 -18.84 36.36 27.52
C TYR A 299 -19.94 37.37 27.80
#